data_AF-A0A939UJF4-F1
#
_entry.id   AF-A0A939UJF4-F1
#
_cell.length_a   1.000
_cell.length_b   1.000
_cell.length_c   1.000
_cell.angle_alpha   90.00
_cell.angle_beta   90.00
_cell.angle_gamma   90.00
#
_symmetry.space_group_name_H-M   'P 1'
#
loop_
_entity.id
_entity.type
_entity.pdbx_description
1 polymer ?
#
loop_
_entity_poly.entity_id
_entity_poly.type
_entity_poly.pdbx_seq_one_letter_code
_entity_poly.pdbx_strand_id
1 'polypeptide(L)'
;CVVGICVNDGYFDQSNIDVRPHFVDALSFAEADRETPKGKVSVRWERQNDGILLTVDATDTLHGSIALPEGYAFEDGQKEFLLRSGAYKIKKQ
;
A
#
# COMPACT_ATOMS: atom_id res chain seq x y z
N CYS A 1 -0.92 -3.96 -13.05
CA CYS A 1 -1.13 -4.02 -11.58
C CYS A 1 -2.63 -4.10 -11.33
N VAL A 2 -3.16 -5.15 -10.66
CA VAL A 2 -4.61 -5.29 -10.40
C VAL A 2 -5.00 -4.95 -8.95
N VAL A 3 -4.06 -4.88 -8.00
CA VAL A 3 -4.39 -4.62 -6.57
C VAL A 3 -3.42 -3.65 -5.88
N GLY A 4 -2.69 -2.86 -6.67
CA GLY A 4 -1.82 -1.82 -6.11
C GLY A 4 -0.50 -2.28 -5.49
N ILE A 5 -0.04 -3.49 -5.79
CA ILE A 5 1.37 -3.83 -5.64
C ILE A 5 2.00 -3.78 -7.02
N CYS A 6 2.91 -2.83 -7.23
CA CYS A 6 3.72 -2.77 -8.43
C CYS A 6 5.15 -3.12 -8.00
N VAL A 7 5.54 -4.37 -8.20
CA VAL A 7 6.93 -4.78 -8.06
C VAL A 7 7.71 -4.08 -9.16
N ASN A 8 8.81 -3.43 -8.80
CA ASN A 8 9.68 -2.82 -9.80
C ASN A 8 10.23 -3.95 -10.68
N ASP A 9 9.80 -4.04 -11.94
CA ASP A 9 10.25 -5.05 -12.93
C ASP A 9 11.71 -4.80 -13.37
N GLY A 10 12.40 -3.86 -12.73
CA GLY A 10 13.85 -3.75 -12.78
C GLY A 10 14.46 -4.98 -12.10
N TYR A 11 14.92 -5.93 -12.91
CA TYR A 11 15.66 -7.16 -12.60
C TYR A 11 16.82 -7.06 -11.58
N PHE A 12 17.04 -5.91 -10.93
CA PHE A 12 18.17 -5.60 -10.06
C PHE A 12 17.84 -5.54 -8.57
N ASP A 13 16.59 -5.32 -8.13
CA ASP A 13 16.29 -5.30 -6.68
C ASP A 13 14.92 -5.87 -6.32
N GLN A 14 14.90 -7.17 -6.04
CA GLN A 14 13.71 -7.90 -5.55
C GLN A 14 13.30 -7.47 -4.12
N SER A 15 14.08 -6.60 -3.50
CA SER A 15 13.87 -6.11 -2.13
C SER A 15 13.15 -4.76 -2.11
N ASN A 16 13.00 -4.11 -3.27
CA ASN A 16 12.31 -2.83 -3.41
C ASN A 16 10.84 -3.04 -3.85
N ILE A 17 9.90 -2.84 -2.92
CA ILE A 17 8.47 -3.00 -3.16
C ILE A 17 7.75 -1.67 -2.99
N ASP A 18 7.20 -1.15 -4.10
CA ASP A 18 6.32 0.01 -4.08
C ASP A 18 4.86 -0.42 -3.96
N VAL A 19 4.21 0.06 -2.91
CA VAL A 19 2.80 -0.15 -2.61
C VAL A 19 2.01 1.05 -3.10
N ARG A 20 1.21 0.87 -4.15
CA ARG A 20 0.39 1.88 -4.81
C ARG A 20 -1.08 1.46 -4.81
N PRO A 21 -1.78 1.52 -3.66
CA PRO A 21 -3.16 1.08 -3.57
C PRO A 21 -4.04 1.90 -4.52
N HIS A 22 -5.06 1.26 -5.10
CA HIS A 22 -6.04 1.93 -5.95
C HIS A 22 -7.44 1.71 -5.37
N PHE A 23 -8.05 2.78 -4.86
CA PHE A 23 -9.32 2.71 -4.14
C PHE A 23 -10.52 2.71 -5.09
N VAL A 24 -10.79 1.58 -5.73
CA VAL A 24 -11.90 1.44 -6.68
C VAL A 24 -13.25 1.63 -5.98
N ASP A 25 -14.07 2.61 -6.41
CA ASP A 25 -15.35 2.97 -5.77
C ASP A 25 -16.37 1.82 -5.69
N ALA A 26 -16.29 0.85 -6.60
CA ALA A 26 -17.16 -0.33 -6.60
C ALA A 26 -16.81 -1.39 -5.52
N LEU A 27 -15.67 -1.27 -4.83
CA LEU A 27 -15.19 -2.27 -3.86
C LEU A 27 -15.24 -1.72 -2.43
N SER A 28 -15.80 -2.46 -1.48
CA SER A 28 -15.76 -2.06 -0.07
C SER A 28 -14.39 -2.28 0.57
N PHE A 29 -13.64 -3.27 0.09
CA PHE A 29 -12.28 -3.56 0.53
C PHE A 29 -11.51 -4.25 -0.60
N ALA A 30 -10.19 -4.22 -0.53
CA ALA A 30 -9.33 -5.10 -1.31
C ALA A 30 -8.10 -5.50 -0.51
N GLU A 31 -7.59 -6.69 -0.78
CA GLU A 31 -6.42 -7.27 -0.14
C GLU A 31 -5.49 -7.83 -1.21
N ALA A 32 -4.20 -7.63 -0.99
CA ALA A 32 -3.13 -8.10 -1.83
C ALA A 32 -1.99 -8.63 -0.97
N ASP A 33 -1.58 -9.86 -1.21
CA ASP A 33 -0.38 -10.43 -0.63
C ASP A 33 0.66 -10.69 -1.73
N ARG A 34 1.92 -10.49 -1.34
CA ARG A 34 3.08 -10.83 -2.14
C ARG A 34 4.15 -11.45 -1.27
N GLU A 35 4.53 -12.65 -1.62
CA GLU A 35 5.68 -13.33 -1.08
C GLU A 35 6.88 -13.06 -1.98
N THR A 36 7.98 -12.63 -1.37
CA THR A 36 9.28 -12.47 -2.03
C THR A 36 10.30 -13.39 -1.35
N PRO A 37 11.41 -13.74 -2.01
CA PRO A 37 12.49 -14.50 -1.35
C PRO A 37 13.07 -13.83 -0.10
N LYS A 38 12.83 -12.52 0.08
CA LYS A 38 13.36 -11.70 1.17
C LYS A 38 12.35 -11.45 2.30
N GLY A 39 11.08 -11.78 2.10
CA GLY A 39 10.01 -11.52 3.08
C GLY A 39 8.62 -11.49 2.44
N LYS A 40 7.60 -11.30 3.28
CA LYS A 40 6.22 -11.15 2.84
C LYS A 40 5.77 -9.70 3.01
N VAL A 41 4.97 -9.24 2.05
CA VAL A 41 4.20 -8.01 2.17
C VAL A 41 2.73 -8.31 1.94
N SER A 42 1.89 -7.85 2.86
CA SER A 42 0.44 -7.90 2.76
C SER A 42 -0.09 -6.48 2.86
N VAL A 43 -0.96 -6.12 1.94
CA VAL A 43 -1.59 -4.81 1.86
C VAL A 43 -3.08 -5.03 1.80
N ARG A 44 -3.80 -4.44 2.74
CA ARG A 44 -5.26 -4.51 2.81
C ARG A 44 -5.80 -3.12 2.99
N TRP A 45 -6.78 -2.73 2.19
CA TRP A 45 -7.53 -1.53 2.45
C TRP A 45 -9.02 -1.82 2.53
N GLU A 46 -9.71 -1.09 3.40
CA GLU A 46 -11.14 -1.18 3.56
C GLU A 46 -11.75 0.19 3.78
N ARG A 47 -12.90 0.45 3.15
CA ARG A 47 -13.67 1.66 3.34
C ARG A 47 -14.36 1.59 4.71
N GLN A 48 -14.13 2.63 5.50
CA GLN A 48 -14.83 2.88 6.76
C GLN A 48 -15.71 4.12 6.64
N ASN A 49 -16.58 4.35 7.62
CA ASN A 49 -17.56 5.45 7.59
C ASN A 49 -16.92 6.84 7.38
N ASP A 50 -15.69 7.06 7.85
CA ASP A 50 -14.98 8.35 7.79
C ASP A 50 -13.76 8.35 6.82
N GLY A 51 -13.59 7.31 6.00
CA GLY A 51 -12.45 7.23 5.09
C GLY A 51 -12.04 5.82 4.71
N ILE A 52 -10.75 5.59 4.55
CA ILE A 52 -10.20 4.27 4.20
C ILE A 52 -9.14 3.89 5.23
N LEU A 53 -9.22 2.69 5.76
CA LEU A 53 -8.18 2.10 6.59
C LEU A 53 -7.28 1.24 5.69
N LEU A 54 -6.02 1.63 5.55
CA LEU A 54 -4.99 0.87 4.86
C LEU A 54 -4.09 0.20 5.90
N THR A 55 -4.13 -1.13 5.95
CA THR A 55 -3.25 -1.96 6.76
C THR A 55 -2.15 -2.50 5.86
N VAL A 56 -0.90 -2.22 6.23
CA VAL A 56 0.29 -2.76 5.57
C VAL A 56 1.03 -3.62 6.58
N ASP A 57 1.39 -4.82 6.18
CA ASP A 57 2.27 -5.72 6.92
C ASP A 57 3.44 -6.05 6.00
N ALA A 58 4.62 -5.55 6.33
CA ALA A 58 5.85 -5.75 5.58
C ALA A 58 6.95 -6.25 6.51
N THR A 59 7.71 -7.24 6.05
CA THR A 59 8.91 -7.68 6.78
C THR A 59 9.98 -6.58 6.77
N ASP A 60 10.68 -6.33 7.88
CA ASP A 60 11.71 -5.27 8.01
C ASP A 60 12.86 -5.35 7.00
N THR A 61 13.03 -6.50 6.36
CA THR A 61 14.02 -6.75 5.30
C THR A 61 13.63 -6.13 3.95
N LEU A 62 12.35 -5.76 3.78
CA LEU A 62 11.82 -5.12 2.58
C LEU A 62 11.90 -3.60 2.72
N HIS A 63 12.23 -2.93 1.64
CA HIS A 63 12.23 -1.47 1.57
C HIS A 63 11.39 -1.01 0.38
N GLY A 64 10.94 0.23 0.42
CA GLY A 64 10.12 0.82 -0.64
C GLY A 64 9.27 1.98 -0.12
N SER A 65 8.30 2.43 -0.92
CA SER A 65 7.34 3.44 -0.50
C SER A 65 5.87 3.01 -0.68
N ILE A 66 5.00 3.60 0.13
CA ILE A 66 3.56 3.53 0.01
C ILE A 66 3.12 4.86 -0.60
N ALA A 67 2.71 4.88 -1.86
CA ALA A 67 2.25 6.07 -2.56
C ALA A 67 0.75 5.99 -2.84
N LEU A 68 -0.01 6.94 -2.31
CA LEU A 68 -1.45 7.02 -2.47
C LEU A 68 -1.84 7.54 -3.86
N PRO A 69 -3.00 7.11 -4.39
CA PRO A 69 -3.51 7.62 -5.65
C PRO A 69 -3.93 9.09 -5.50
N GLU A 70 -4.02 9.79 -6.63
CA GLU A 70 -4.43 11.20 -6.66
C GLU A 70 -5.84 11.37 -6.06
N GLY A 71 -6.04 12.45 -5.30
CA GLY A 71 -7.27 12.69 -4.55
C GLY A 71 -7.34 11.98 -3.21
N TYR A 72 -6.30 11.24 -2.80
CA TYR A 72 -6.20 10.64 -1.47
C TYR A 72 -4.94 11.12 -0.75
N ALA A 73 -5.06 11.29 0.56
CA ALA A 73 -3.95 11.63 1.45
C ALA A 73 -4.11 10.89 2.78
N PHE A 74 -2.99 10.68 3.47
CA PHE A 74 -3.00 10.25 4.85
C PHE A 74 -3.58 11.35 5.75
N GLU A 75 -3.90 11.04 7.00
CA GLU A 75 -4.44 12.04 7.95
C GLU A 75 -3.54 13.27 8.12
N ASP A 76 -2.23 13.11 8.02
CA ASP A 76 -1.25 14.21 8.08
C ASP A 76 -1.13 15.01 6.77
N GLY A 77 -1.93 14.70 5.75
CA GLY A 77 -1.91 15.36 4.44
C GLY A 77 -0.79 14.89 3.51
N GLN A 78 0.09 14.00 3.98
CA GLN A 78 1.10 13.36 3.15
C GLN A 78 0.44 12.39 2.15
N LYS A 79 1.12 12.16 1.01
CA LYS A 79 0.67 11.25 -0.04
C LYS A 79 1.59 10.04 -0.21
N GLU A 80 2.77 10.09 0.40
CA GLU A 80 3.77 9.04 0.34
C GLU A 80 4.38 8.82 1.72
N PHE A 81 4.59 7.55 2.08
CA PHE A 81 5.38 7.14 3.25
C PHE A 81 6.39 6.06 2.85
N LEU A 82 7.41 5.88 3.69
CA LEU A 82 8.25 4.69 3.61
C LEU A 82 7.42 3.44 3.92
N LEU A 83 7.70 2.35 3.21
CA LEU A 83 7.09 1.04 3.46
C LEU A 83 7.38 0.61 4.90
N ARG A 84 6.34 0.60 5.73
CA ARG A 84 6.40 0.16 7.12
C ARG A 84 5.11 -0.56 7.48
N SER A 85 5.25 -1.56 8.35
CA SER A 85 4.10 -2.23 8.94
C SER A 85 3.33 -1.26 9.80
N GLY A 86 2.02 -1.20 9.61
CA GLY A 86 1.16 -0.27 10.30
C GLY A 86 -0.22 -0.17 9.69
N ALA A 87 -1.12 0.46 10.44
CA ALA A 87 -2.44 0.83 9.98
C ALA A 87 -2.48 2.34 9.75
N TYR A 88 -2.85 2.74 8.55
CA TYR A 88 -2.87 4.10 8.07
C TYR A 88 -4.30 4.50 7.73
N LYS A 89 -4.74 5.64 8.26
CA LYS A 89 -6.02 6.23 7.90
C LYS A 89 -5.83 7.17 6.72
N ILE A 90 -6.68 7.01 5.73
CA ILE A 90 -6.64 7.72 4.46
C ILE A 90 -7.95 8.49 4.30
N LYS A 91 -7.81 9.74 3.90
CA LYS A 91 -8.91 10.64 3.59
C LYS A 91 -8.89 10.97 2.11
N LYS A 92 -10.09 11.07 1.53
CA LYS A 92 -10.29 11.61 0.19
C LYS A 92 -10.23 13.14 0.31
N GLN A 93 -9.33 13.77 -0.45
CA GLN A 93 -9.24 15.23 -0.54
C GLN A 93 -10.28 15.80 -1.50
#